data_AF-A0A3N5SSZ3-F1
#
_entry.id   AF-A0A3N5SSZ3-F1
#
_cell.length_a   1.000
_cell.length_b   1.000
_cell.length_c   1.000
_cell.angle_alpha   90.00
_cell.angle_beta   90.00
_cell.angle_gamma   90.00
#
_symmetry.space_group_name_H-M   'P 1'
#
loop_
_entity.id
_entity.type
_entity.pdbx_description
1 polymer ?
#
loop_
_entity_poly.entity_id
_entity_poly.type
_entity_poly.pdbx_seq_one_letter_code
_entity_poly.pdbx_strand_id
1 'polypeptide(L)'
;MCPRGRLWKPSPRGNAAARPGRAPAGGRQRGVLLPRFAEHAHDRGDQGRPALEHEPRGEYHVNSVERHRLALAMKEPERVPVAPSFLTRASQLEGVRQYHYHTDPEVLASAQIAHCDRYDFDGVYISSDNVILYEALGGGIIYPDDNSYPFWTTPVITDVRDVAHRRVPD
;
A
#
# COMPACT_ATOMS: atom_id res chain seq x y z
N MET A 1 -17.23 -6.35 36.19
CA MET A 1 -16.21 -7.39 36.43
C MET A 1 -15.79 -7.97 35.08
N CYS A 2 -14.61 -7.62 34.60
CA CYS A 2 -14.07 -8.04 33.30
C CYS A 2 -12.84 -8.92 33.57
N PRO A 3 -12.77 -10.18 33.11
CA PRO A 3 -11.66 -11.06 33.46
C PRO A 3 -10.42 -10.78 32.61
N ARG A 4 -9.28 -10.84 33.30
CA ARG A 4 -7.94 -10.42 32.91
C ARG A 4 -7.28 -11.31 31.85
N GLY A 5 -6.51 -10.64 30.99
CA GLY A 5 -5.28 -11.03 30.28
C GLY A 5 -4.86 -12.50 30.18
N ARG A 6 -4.67 -12.95 28.93
CA ARG A 6 -3.77 -14.07 28.62
C ARG A 6 -2.43 -13.52 28.13
N LEU A 7 -1.41 -13.67 28.98
CA LEU A 7 0.01 -13.48 28.67
C LEU A 7 0.45 -14.46 27.57
N TRP A 8 1.07 -13.93 26.51
CA TRP A 8 1.84 -14.70 25.54
C TRP A 8 3.13 -15.23 26.19
N LYS A 9 3.44 -16.53 26.06
CA LYS A 9 4.72 -17.13 26.46
C LYS A 9 5.47 -17.63 25.22
N PRO A 10 6.75 -17.28 25.02
CA PRO A 10 7.57 -17.88 23.97
C PRO A 10 8.09 -19.27 24.36
N SER A 11 8.15 -20.17 23.38
CA SER A 11 8.71 -21.52 23.48
C SER A 11 10.26 -21.49 23.39
N PRO A 12 11.01 -22.27 24.20
CA PRO A 12 12.46 -22.26 24.16
C PRO A 12 13.05 -23.26 23.14
N ARG A 13 13.91 -22.69 22.27
CA ARG A 13 15.14 -23.23 21.62
C ARG A 13 15.23 -24.71 21.26
N GLY A 14 15.49 -24.97 19.97
CA GLY A 14 16.19 -26.16 19.49
C GLY A 14 17.25 -25.78 18.45
N ASN A 15 18.51 -25.79 18.85
CA ASN A 15 19.69 -25.71 17.99
C ASN A 15 19.87 -27.08 17.28
N ALA A 16 20.02 -27.10 15.95
CA ALA A 16 20.60 -28.24 15.26
C ALA A 16 21.38 -27.79 14.03
N ALA A 17 22.64 -28.23 14.00
CA ALA A 17 23.70 -27.83 13.09
C ALA A 17 23.51 -28.32 11.64
N ALA A 18 24.11 -27.56 10.71
CA ALA A 18 24.26 -27.92 9.32
C ALA A 18 25.22 -29.10 9.10
N ARG A 19 24.86 -30.02 8.20
CA ARG A 19 25.81 -30.81 7.37
C ARG A 19 25.24 -31.02 5.96
N PRO A 20 26.10 -31.03 4.91
CA PRO A 20 25.69 -31.02 3.51
C PRO A 20 25.59 -32.43 2.93
N GLY A 21 24.73 -32.64 1.93
CA GLY A 21 24.82 -33.81 1.07
C GLY A 21 23.55 -34.19 0.30
N ARG A 22 23.69 -34.12 -1.03
CA ARG A 22 23.01 -34.93 -2.07
C ARG A 22 21.56 -34.57 -2.46
N ALA A 23 21.46 -34.02 -3.67
CA ALA A 23 20.26 -34.06 -4.50
C ALA A 23 19.87 -35.50 -4.89
N PRO A 24 18.57 -35.80 -4.94
CA PRO A 24 18.02 -36.81 -5.83
C PRO A 24 17.18 -36.18 -6.94
N ALA A 25 17.26 -36.85 -8.08
CA ALA A 25 16.65 -36.53 -9.36
C ALA A 25 15.12 -36.63 -9.36
N GLY A 26 14.52 -35.87 -10.29
CA GLY A 26 13.45 -36.37 -11.16
C GLY A 26 12.16 -36.86 -10.49
N GLY A 27 11.24 -35.94 -10.22
CA GLY A 27 9.85 -36.26 -9.93
C GLY A 27 8.92 -35.29 -10.65
N ARG A 28 8.27 -35.75 -11.73
CA ARG A 28 7.15 -35.07 -12.40
C ARG A 28 6.08 -34.75 -11.34
N GLN A 29 5.90 -33.48 -10.99
CA GLN A 29 4.72 -33.06 -10.24
C GLN A 29 3.51 -33.06 -11.18
N ARG A 30 2.55 -33.91 -10.85
CA ARG A 30 1.22 -33.96 -11.47
C ARG A 30 0.51 -32.64 -11.19
N GLY A 31 -0.13 -32.11 -12.23
CA GLY A 31 -0.87 -30.85 -12.20
C GLY A 31 -1.91 -30.82 -11.08
N VAL A 32 -1.88 -29.74 -10.30
CA VAL A 32 -2.97 -29.38 -9.41
C VAL A 32 -4.10 -28.87 -10.29
N LEU A 33 -5.19 -29.64 -10.32
CA LEU A 33 -6.42 -29.33 -11.03
C LEU A 33 -7.09 -28.16 -10.27
N LEU A 34 -6.96 -26.94 -10.78
CA LEU A 34 -7.79 -25.81 -10.33
C LEU A 34 -9.24 -26.08 -10.74
N PRO A 35 -10.24 -25.86 -9.86
CA PRO A 35 -11.63 -25.96 -10.27
C PRO A 35 -11.93 -24.88 -11.33
N ARG A 36 -12.43 -25.34 -12.48
CA ARG A 36 -13.06 -24.49 -13.50
C ARG A 36 -14.27 -23.81 -12.87
N PHE A 37 -14.20 -22.51 -12.63
CA PHE A 37 -15.39 -21.71 -12.36
C PHE A 37 -16.20 -21.64 -13.65
N ALA A 38 -17.22 -22.49 -13.74
CA ALA A 38 -18.20 -22.47 -14.79
C ALA A 38 -19.05 -21.19 -14.69
N GLU A 39 -19.03 -20.45 -15.79
CA GLU A 39 -20.05 -19.55 -16.33
C GLU A 39 -21.35 -19.47 -15.52
N HIS A 40 -21.60 -18.31 -14.91
CA HIS A 40 -22.95 -17.82 -14.63
C HIS A 40 -23.08 -16.47 -15.34
N ALA A 41 -23.34 -16.53 -16.65
CA ALA A 41 -23.81 -15.38 -17.40
C ALA A 41 -25.24 -15.07 -16.92
N HIS A 42 -25.39 -14.06 -16.07
CA HIS A 42 -26.68 -13.43 -15.88
C HIS A 42 -27.00 -12.64 -17.14
N ASP A 43 -27.85 -13.22 -17.97
CA ASP A 43 -28.58 -12.52 -19.03
C ASP A 43 -29.45 -11.43 -18.37
N ARG A 44 -28.88 -10.23 -18.27
CA ARG A 44 -29.65 -9.01 -18.03
C ARG A 44 -29.81 -8.34 -19.38
N GLY A 45 -31.02 -8.42 -19.92
CA GLY A 45 -31.40 -7.79 -21.17
C GLY A 45 -30.86 -6.36 -21.26
N ASP A 46 -30.12 -6.14 -22.33
CA ASP A 46 -29.63 -4.83 -22.76
C ASP A 46 -30.83 -3.99 -23.21
N GLN A 47 -31.50 -3.37 -22.25
CA GLN A 47 -32.43 -2.28 -22.55
C GLN A 47 -31.60 -1.04 -22.85
N GLY A 48 -31.26 -0.90 -24.14
CA GLY A 48 -30.86 0.32 -24.83
C GLY A 48 -30.31 1.43 -23.95
N ARG A 49 -29.01 1.36 -23.65
CA ARG A 49 -28.28 2.60 -23.29
C ARG A 49 -28.23 3.47 -24.55
N PRO A 50 -28.67 4.73 -24.51
CA PRO A 50 -28.48 5.62 -25.64
C PRO A 50 -26.97 5.71 -25.91
N ALA A 51 -26.58 5.52 -27.18
CA ALA A 51 -25.22 5.76 -27.60
C ALA A 51 -24.89 7.21 -27.26
N LEU A 52 -23.97 7.42 -26.31
CA LEU A 52 -23.44 8.74 -26.04
C LEU A 52 -22.71 9.17 -27.31
N GLU A 53 -23.27 10.15 -28.02
CA GLU A 53 -22.63 10.75 -29.17
C GLU A 53 -21.28 11.30 -28.71
N HIS A 54 -20.20 10.67 -29.16
CA HIS A 54 -18.85 11.16 -28.93
C HIS A 54 -18.64 12.36 -29.85
N GLU A 55 -18.93 13.56 -29.33
CA GLU A 55 -18.41 14.81 -29.85
C GLU A 55 -16.89 14.67 -30.13
N PRO A 56 -16.39 15.20 -31.26
CA PRO A 56 -14.99 15.04 -31.64
C PRO A 56 -14.10 15.68 -30.57
N ARG A 57 -13.36 14.84 -29.84
CA ARG A 57 -12.41 15.29 -28.82
C ARG A 57 -11.32 16.10 -29.52
N GLY A 58 -11.40 17.42 -29.40
CA GLY A 58 -10.30 18.30 -29.81
C GLY A 58 -8.99 17.76 -29.23
N GLU A 59 -7.95 17.76 -30.06
CA GLU A 59 -6.63 17.19 -29.79
C GLU A 59 -5.90 18.01 -28.71
N TYR A 60 -6.36 17.92 -27.47
CA TYR A 60 -5.68 18.44 -26.31
C TYR A 60 -4.85 17.30 -25.73
N HIS A 61 -3.52 17.43 -25.72
CA HIS A 61 -2.68 16.56 -24.90
C HIS A 61 -2.94 16.86 -23.43
N VAL A 62 -3.85 16.08 -22.83
CA VAL A 62 -4.21 16.18 -21.43
C VAL A 62 -3.10 15.53 -20.61
N ASN A 63 -2.33 16.34 -19.88
CA ASN A 63 -1.32 15.80 -18.97
C ASN A 63 -1.98 15.12 -17.75
N SER A 64 -1.20 14.42 -16.95
CA SER A 64 -1.72 13.63 -15.81
C SER A 64 -2.50 14.48 -14.79
N VAL A 65 -2.10 15.73 -14.58
CA VAL A 65 -2.81 16.67 -13.70
C VAL A 65 -4.16 17.05 -14.29
N GLU A 66 -4.21 17.39 -15.58
CA GLU A 66 -5.45 17.75 -16.25
C GLU A 66 -6.43 16.58 -16.30
N ARG A 67 -5.95 15.34 -16.46
CA ARG A 67 -6.83 14.17 -16.40
C ARG A 67 -7.48 14.00 -15.03
N HIS A 68 -6.72 14.21 -13.96
CA HIS A 68 -7.28 14.23 -12.61
C HIS A 68 -8.31 15.36 -12.44
N ARG A 69 -8.02 16.57 -12.95
CA ARG A 69 -8.95 17.70 -12.89
C ARG A 69 -10.27 17.41 -13.61
N LEU A 70 -10.21 16.80 -14.79
CA LEU A 70 -11.41 16.38 -15.54
C LEU A 70 -12.21 15.34 -14.76
N ALA A 71 -11.55 14.29 -14.26
CA ALA A 71 -12.22 13.24 -13.48
C ALA A 71 -12.88 13.80 -12.21
N LEU A 72 -12.20 14.68 -11.46
CA LEU A 72 -12.73 15.34 -10.26
C LEU A 72 -13.90 16.28 -10.58
N ALA A 73 -13.91 16.87 -11.77
CA ALA A 73 -15.03 17.67 -12.27
C ALA A 73 -16.18 16.84 -12.86
N MET A 74 -16.14 15.50 -12.70
CA MET A 74 -17.11 14.57 -13.28
C MET A 74 -17.20 14.68 -14.82
N LYS A 75 -16.12 15.11 -15.47
CA LYS A 75 -15.96 15.11 -16.93
C LYS A 75 -15.27 13.83 -17.38
N GLU A 76 -15.28 13.58 -18.69
CA GLU A 76 -14.72 12.36 -19.27
C GLU A 76 -13.29 12.58 -19.81
N PRO A 77 -12.23 12.24 -19.07
CA PRO A 77 -10.87 12.21 -19.60
C PRO A 77 -10.73 11.12 -20.69
N GLU A 78 -9.65 11.15 -21.46
CA GLU A 78 -9.31 10.15 -22.48
C GLU A 78 -9.05 8.76 -21.90
N ARG A 79 -8.63 8.70 -20.64
CA ARG A 79 -8.56 7.48 -19.83
C ARG A 79 -8.79 7.83 -18.36
N VAL A 80 -9.17 6.85 -17.56
CA VAL A 80 -9.27 7.01 -16.10
C VAL A 80 -7.88 7.34 -15.54
N PRO A 81 -7.69 8.46 -14.81
CA PRO A 81 -6.43 8.76 -14.16
C PRO A 81 -6.18 7.80 -12.98
N VAL A 82 -4.93 7.34 -12.83
CA VAL A 82 -4.55 6.38 -11.78
C VAL A 82 -3.44 6.95 -10.90
N ALA A 83 -3.71 7.16 -9.62
CA ALA A 83 -2.74 7.58 -8.60
C ALA A 83 -2.88 6.68 -7.36
N PRO A 84 -2.21 5.53 -7.33
CA PRO A 84 -2.39 4.54 -6.26
C PRO A 84 -1.62 4.91 -4.99
N SER A 85 -2.17 4.55 -3.83
CA SER A 85 -1.52 4.72 -2.52
C SER A 85 -0.60 3.53 -2.20
N PHE A 86 0.63 3.61 -2.70
CA PHE A 86 1.64 2.57 -2.46
C PHE A 86 2.83 3.12 -1.68
N LEU A 87 3.02 2.64 -0.44
CA LEU A 87 4.19 2.98 0.36
C LEU A 87 5.32 1.96 0.14
N THR A 88 5.20 0.79 0.75
CA THR A 88 6.22 -0.27 0.73
C THR A 88 6.54 -0.82 -0.65
N ARG A 89 5.61 -0.73 -1.61
CA ARG A 89 5.92 -1.22 -2.96
C ARG A 89 6.98 -0.37 -3.64
N ALA A 90 6.95 0.95 -3.43
CA ALA A 90 7.94 1.88 -3.98
C ALA A 90 9.34 1.58 -3.38
N SER A 91 9.43 1.44 -2.05
CA SER A 91 10.71 1.12 -1.39
C SER A 91 11.29 -0.23 -1.81
N GLN A 92 10.44 -1.27 -1.96
CA GLN A 92 10.88 -2.59 -2.40
C GLN A 92 11.40 -2.61 -3.83
N LEU A 93 10.78 -1.84 -4.73
CA LEU A 93 11.19 -1.79 -6.14
C LEU A 93 12.56 -1.16 -6.31
N GLU A 94 12.86 -0.12 -5.52
CA GLU A 94 14.14 0.57 -5.53
C GLU A 94 15.20 -0.10 -4.62
N GLY A 95 14.85 -1.21 -3.94
CA GLY A 95 15.78 -1.91 -3.05
C GLY A 95 16.18 -1.09 -1.83
N VAL A 96 15.34 -0.14 -1.41
CA VAL A 96 15.60 0.78 -0.31
C VAL A 96 15.09 0.21 1.02
N ARG A 97 15.85 0.41 2.10
CA ARG A 97 15.40 0.06 3.45
C ARG A 97 14.24 0.96 3.89
N GLN A 98 13.21 0.38 4.50
CA GLN A 98 12.05 1.08 5.08
C GLN A 98 12.48 2.25 5.96
N TYR A 99 13.49 2.06 6.83
CA TYR A 99 14.03 3.15 7.64
C TYR A 99 14.40 4.39 6.81
N HIS A 100 15.17 4.23 5.74
CA HIS A 100 15.56 5.36 4.88
C HIS A 100 14.36 5.93 4.12
N TYR A 101 13.48 5.07 3.61
CA TYR A 101 12.27 5.52 2.93
C TYR A 101 11.38 6.39 3.84
N HIS A 102 11.31 6.10 5.13
CA HIS A 102 10.47 6.85 6.08
C HIS A 102 11.14 8.08 6.69
N THR A 103 12.46 8.15 6.71
CA THR A 103 13.23 9.18 7.44
C THR A 103 14.05 10.12 6.56
N ASP A 104 14.23 9.78 5.28
CA ASP A 104 14.95 10.60 4.30
C ASP A 104 13.98 11.04 3.18
N PRO A 105 13.69 12.36 3.07
CA PRO A 105 12.73 12.87 2.09
C PRO A 105 13.19 12.70 0.64
N GLU A 106 14.50 12.73 0.36
CA GLU A 106 15.03 12.55 -0.99
C GLU A 106 14.87 11.10 -1.43
N VAL A 107 15.09 10.17 -0.50
CA VAL A 107 14.87 8.73 -0.73
C VAL A 107 13.39 8.44 -0.97
N LEU A 108 12.50 9.03 -0.17
CA LEU A 108 11.04 8.89 -0.35
C LEU A 108 10.62 9.40 -1.72
N ALA A 109 11.00 10.63 -2.07
CA ALA A 109 10.63 11.28 -3.32
C ALA A 109 11.15 10.48 -4.53
N SER A 110 12.42 10.09 -4.50
CA SER A 110 13.05 9.32 -5.59
C SER A 110 12.35 7.97 -5.79
N ALA A 111 12.05 7.25 -4.71
CA ALA A 111 11.38 5.96 -4.80
C ALA A 111 9.97 6.06 -5.37
N GLN A 112 9.24 7.11 -4.98
CA GLN A 112 7.89 7.35 -5.47
C GLN A 112 7.85 7.80 -6.94
N ILE A 113 8.78 8.65 -7.37
CA ILE A 113 8.91 9.06 -8.77
C ILE A 113 9.26 7.86 -9.65
N ALA A 114 10.27 7.08 -9.26
CA ALA A 114 10.65 5.87 -10.00
C ALA A 114 9.48 4.86 -10.11
N HIS A 115 8.70 4.73 -9.04
CA HIS A 115 7.51 3.90 -9.05
C HIS A 115 6.41 4.42 -9.99
N CYS A 116 6.18 5.73 -10.02
CA CYS A 116 5.24 6.40 -10.91
C CYS A 116 5.63 6.19 -12.38
N ASP A 117 6.89 6.45 -12.71
CA ASP A 117 7.44 6.32 -14.07
C ASP A 117 7.37 4.88 -14.57
N ARG A 118 7.64 3.91 -13.69
CA ARG A 118 7.64 2.48 -14.05
C ARG A 118 6.27 1.98 -14.52
N TYR A 119 5.19 2.52 -13.97
CA TYR A 119 3.83 2.05 -14.22
C TYR A 119 2.98 3.04 -15.02
N ASP A 120 3.55 4.15 -15.48
CA ASP A 120 2.84 5.26 -16.15
C ASP A 120 1.63 5.75 -15.33
N PHE A 121 1.85 5.90 -14.02
CA PHE A 121 0.82 6.47 -13.14
C PHE A 121 0.69 7.98 -13.36
N ASP A 122 -0.49 8.48 -13.03
CA ASP A 122 -0.88 9.86 -13.27
C ASP A 122 -0.67 10.78 -12.08
N GLY A 123 -0.21 10.20 -10.98
CA GLY A 123 0.02 10.91 -9.76
C GLY A 123 0.75 10.03 -8.75
N VAL A 124 1.38 10.72 -7.81
CA VAL A 124 2.12 10.12 -6.72
C VAL A 124 1.35 10.36 -5.43
N TYR A 125 1.16 9.30 -4.65
CA TYR A 125 0.74 9.41 -3.26
C TYR A 125 1.98 9.55 -2.36
N ILE A 126 2.15 10.73 -1.75
CA ILE A 126 3.28 11.00 -0.85
C ILE A 126 2.85 10.77 0.59
N SER A 127 3.48 9.79 1.23
CA SER A 127 3.43 9.55 2.67
C SER A 127 4.60 8.65 3.06
N SER A 128 5.18 8.86 4.25
CA SER A 128 6.08 7.90 4.88
C SER A 128 5.23 6.83 5.56
N ASP A 129 4.44 7.20 6.58
CA ASP A 129 3.44 6.35 7.22
C ASP A 129 2.49 7.22 8.06
N ASN A 130 1.35 6.67 8.48
CA ASN A 130 0.43 7.36 9.40
C ASN A 130 1.02 7.54 10.81
N VAL A 131 2.06 6.79 11.19
CA VAL A 131 2.70 6.95 12.50
C VAL A 131 3.31 8.34 12.72
N ILE A 132 3.62 9.10 11.65
CA ILE A 132 4.13 10.46 11.77
C ILE A 132 3.17 11.37 12.55
N LEU A 133 1.86 11.16 12.40
CA LEU A 133 0.85 11.92 13.14
C LEU A 133 0.90 11.58 14.63
N TYR A 134 1.19 10.32 14.96
CA TYR A 134 1.31 9.87 16.35
C TYR A 134 2.58 10.45 17.02
N GLU A 135 3.71 10.51 16.31
CA GLU A 135 4.92 11.19 16.81
C GLU A 135 4.70 12.69 16.97
N ALA A 136 4.05 13.34 16.01
CA ALA A 136 3.70 14.75 16.08
C ALA A 136 2.80 15.07 17.30
N LEU A 137 2.01 14.11 17.78
CA LEU A 137 1.21 14.23 19.01
C LEU A 137 2.00 13.96 20.31
N GLY A 138 3.32 13.74 20.21
CA GLY A 138 4.24 13.47 21.32
C GLY A 138 4.43 11.99 21.63
N GLY A 139 4.04 11.09 20.72
CA GLY A 139 4.25 9.66 20.85
C GLY A 139 5.64 9.18 20.41
N GLY A 140 6.07 8.02 20.90
CA GLY A 140 7.34 7.40 20.46
C GLY A 140 7.15 6.39 19.32
N ILE A 141 7.91 6.53 18.23
CA ILE A 141 7.93 5.58 17.11
C ILE A 141 9.14 4.65 17.20
N ILE A 142 8.97 3.40 16.78
CA ILE A 142 10.06 2.46 16.49
C ILE A 142 10.15 2.25 14.98
N TYR A 143 11.37 2.28 14.46
CA TYR A 143 11.73 1.85 13.11
C TYR A 143 12.48 0.52 13.20
N PRO A 144 11.86 -0.61 12.83
CA PRO A 144 12.47 -1.93 12.99
C PRO A 144 13.64 -2.19 12.03
N ASP A 145 14.67 -2.88 12.53
CA ASP A 145 15.84 -3.27 11.71
C ASP A 145 15.54 -4.37 10.69
N ASP A 146 14.43 -5.10 10.85
CA ASP A 146 14.02 -6.21 9.98
C ASP A 146 13.33 -5.76 8.69
N ASN A 147 13.39 -4.46 8.39
CA ASN A 147 12.78 -3.85 7.21
C ASN A 147 11.24 -3.96 7.19
N SER A 148 10.61 -4.04 8.37
CA SER A 148 9.16 -3.94 8.53
C SER A 148 8.69 -2.48 8.69
N TYR A 149 7.37 -2.29 8.80
CA TYR A 149 6.76 -0.98 8.94
C TYR A 149 7.09 -0.34 10.30
N PRO A 150 7.21 0.99 10.35
CA PRO A 150 7.31 1.68 11.62
C PRO A 150 6.03 1.49 12.43
N PHE A 151 6.15 1.44 13.76
CA PHE A 151 5.01 1.30 14.66
C PHE A 151 5.17 2.13 15.92
N TRP A 152 4.04 2.46 16.56
CA TRP A 152 4.03 3.23 17.79
C TRP A 152 4.36 2.37 19.02
N THR A 153 4.88 3.02 20.05
CA THR A 153 5.28 2.36 21.30
C THR A 153 4.14 2.25 22.30
N THR A 154 3.76 3.36 22.93
CA THR A 154 2.79 3.41 24.02
C THR A 154 1.63 4.33 23.66
N PRO A 155 0.39 4.07 24.10
CA PRO A 155 -0.71 4.99 23.82
C PRO A 155 -0.41 6.41 24.30
N VAL A 156 -0.57 7.39 23.41
CA VAL A 156 -0.46 8.82 23.77
C VAL A 156 -1.72 9.29 24.51
N ILE A 157 -2.86 8.65 24.24
CA ILE A 157 -4.15 8.90 24.88
C ILE A 157 -4.51 7.64 25.67
N THR A 158 -4.61 7.77 26.98
CA THR A 158 -5.03 6.69 27.90
C THR A 158 -6.35 7.01 28.59
N ASP A 159 -6.68 8.30 28.68
CA ASP A 159 -7.94 8.83 29.18
C ASP A 159 -8.47 9.92 28.23
N VAL A 160 -9.79 10.07 28.14
CA VAL A 160 -10.42 11.09 27.27
C VAL A 160 -9.94 12.51 27.59
N ARG A 161 -9.59 12.79 28.85
CA ARG A 161 -9.06 14.09 29.28
C ARG A 161 -7.70 14.42 28.65
N ASP A 162 -6.94 13.41 28.24
CA ASP A 162 -5.63 13.60 27.60
C ASP A 162 -5.76 14.35 26.27
N VAL A 163 -6.91 14.22 25.59
CA VAL A 163 -7.19 14.92 24.32
C VAL A 163 -7.14 16.44 24.50
N ALA A 164 -7.70 16.96 25.59
CA ALA A 164 -7.72 18.39 25.89
C ALA A 164 -6.31 18.97 26.16
N HIS A 165 -5.33 18.11 26.44
CA HIS A 165 -3.94 18.49 26.68
C HIS A 165 -3.05 18.35 25.44
N ARG A 166 -3.58 17.85 24.31
CA ARG A 166 -2.83 17.78 23.05
C ARG A 166 -2.90 19.11 22.31
N ARG A 167 -1.83 19.38 21.58
CA ARG A 167 -1.76 20.51 20.65
C ARG A 167 -1.84 19.96 19.24
N VAL A 168 -2.42 20.75 18.35
CA VAL A 168 -2.27 20.51 16.91
C VAL A 168 -0.78 20.69 16.60
N PRO A 169 -0.14 19.72 15.93
CA PRO A 169 1.23 19.88 15.46
C PRO A 169 1.38 21.13 14.58
N ASP A 170 2.58 21.70 14.56
CA ASP A 170 2.92 22.91 13.80
C ASP A 170 2.86 22.74 12.28
#